data_AF-A0AAU5MXS7-F1
#
_entry.id   AF-A0AAU5MXS7-F1
#
_cell.length_a   1.000
_cell.length_b   1.000
_cell.length_c   1.000
_cell.angle_alpha   90.00
_cell.angle_beta   90.00
_cell.angle_gamma   90.00
#
_symmetry.space_group_name_H-M   'P 1'
#
loop_
_entity.id
_entity.type
_entity.pdbx_description
1 polymer ?
#
loop_
_entity_poly.entity_id
_entity_poly.type
_entity_poly.pdbx_seq_one_letter_code
_entity_poly.pdbx_strand_id
1 'polypeptide(L)'
;MSNARHRLDAMVAELRDNPHVELLTHELTDPLPADELSRLVEESEARLPAGVEEFYRHVGSFRLDWRATVDDVSDHGVAEILPLGRVLGDWSGITWFPNGEQEFRPVVPFDFFTPEACVAFERGEDGTFADTVSYHYFGEELAPTGRTFTEYVDLLIASRGYWYWPKTLCPGYEDSAEVTEFRRNMPRVFPDYDDALFRPR
;
A
#
# COMPACT_ATOMS: atom_id res chain seq x y z
N MET A 1 -5.22 -6.95 -20.53
CA MET A 1 -4.43 -6.38 -19.42
C MET A 1 -3.96 -7.55 -18.56
N SER A 2 -2.73 -7.51 -18.07
CA SER A 2 -2.25 -8.55 -17.15
C SER A 2 -2.93 -8.41 -15.80
N ASN A 3 -3.32 -9.53 -15.16
CA ASN A 3 -3.88 -9.49 -13.80
C ASN A 3 -2.82 -9.06 -12.75
N ALA A 4 -3.28 -8.67 -11.56
CA ALA A 4 -2.43 -8.15 -10.49
C ALA A 4 -1.31 -9.12 -10.09
N ARG A 5 -1.61 -10.42 -9.97
CA ARG A 5 -0.63 -11.46 -9.61
C ARG A 5 0.55 -11.47 -10.56
N HIS A 6 0.31 -11.56 -11.87
CA HIS A 6 1.40 -11.61 -12.84
C HIS A 6 2.26 -10.34 -12.83
N ARG A 7 1.65 -9.17 -12.57
CA ARG A 7 2.39 -7.90 -12.49
C ARG A 7 3.26 -7.82 -11.24
N LEU A 8 2.76 -8.29 -10.09
CA LEU A 8 3.55 -8.40 -8.86
C LEU A 8 4.67 -9.44 -9.00
N ASP A 9 4.39 -10.60 -9.60
CA ASP A 9 5.41 -11.62 -9.89
C ASP A 9 6.52 -11.07 -10.81
N ALA A 10 6.16 -10.28 -11.83
CA ALA A 10 7.11 -9.62 -12.71
C ALA A 10 7.99 -8.61 -11.96
N MET A 11 7.39 -7.76 -11.13
CA MET A 11 8.12 -6.82 -10.28
C MET A 11 9.09 -7.55 -9.34
N VAL A 12 8.67 -8.65 -8.72
CA VAL A 12 9.55 -9.47 -7.86
C VAL A 12 10.70 -10.08 -8.65
N ALA A 13 10.45 -10.54 -9.89
CA ALA A 13 11.52 -11.03 -10.76
C ALA A 13 12.53 -9.91 -11.10
N GLU A 14 12.06 -8.71 -11.43
CA GLU A 14 12.92 -7.54 -11.64
C GLU A 14 13.77 -7.22 -10.41
N LEU A 15 13.20 -7.27 -9.21
CA LEU A 15 13.95 -7.03 -7.96
C LEU A 15 15.03 -8.09 -7.71
N ARG A 16 14.79 -9.35 -8.08
CA ARG A 16 15.81 -10.42 -7.96
C ARG A 16 16.96 -10.24 -8.94
N ASP A 17 16.66 -9.76 -10.14
CA ASP A 17 17.66 -9.59 -11.20
C ASP A 17 18.39 -8.23 -11.09
N ASN A 18 17.93 -7.33 -10.22
CA ASN A 18 18.55 -6.02 -10.02
C ASN A 18 19.82 -6.13 -9.14
N PRO A 19 21.02 -5.78 -9.67
CA PRO A 19 22.27 -5.87 -8.91
C PRO A 19 22.38 -4.87 -7.74
N HIS A 20 21.51 -3.86 -7.70
CA HIS A 20 21.45 -2.80 -6.69
C HIS A 20 20.49 -3.11 -5.55
N VAL A 21 19.88 -4.29 -5.55
CA VAL A 21 18.87 -4.72 -4.59
C VAL A 21 19.21 -6.09 -4.03
N GLU A 22 19.02 -6.25 -2.74
CA GLU A 22 18.93 -7.54 -2.08
C GLU A 22 17.49 -7.79 -1.65
N LEU A 23 16.83 -8.74 -2.31
CA LEU A 23 15.48 -9.18 -1.94
C LEU A 23 15.55 -10.03 -0.67
N LEU A 24 14.96 -9.55 0.42
CA LEU A 24 14.98 -10.20 1.72
C LEU A 24 13.80 -11.16 1.88
N THR A 25 12.59 -10.67 1.60
CA THR A 25 11.35 -11.45 1.70
C THR A 25 10.44 -11.13 0.52
N HIS A 26 9.75 -12.15 0.02
CA HIS A 26 8.57 -11.96 -0.82
C HIS A 26 7.56 -13.07 -0.54
N GLU A 27 6.28 -12.73 -0.54
CA GLU A 27 5.20 -13.70 -0.41
C GLU A 27 3.99 -13.21 -1.21
N LEU A 28 3.44 -14.07 -2.06
CA LEU A 28 2.13 -13.88 -2.69
C LEU A 28 1.28 -15.09 -2.35
N THR A 29 0.21 -14.89 -1.58
CA THR A 29 -0.70 -15.99 -1.26
C THR A 29 -1.67 -16.27 -2.40
N ASP A 30 -2.31 -17.43 -2.36
CA ASP A 30 -3.28 -17.85 -3.36
C ASP A 30 -4.49 -16.91 -3.39
N PRO A 31 -5.18 -16.79 -4.55
CA PRO A 31 -6.43 -16.04 -4.64
C PRO A 31 -7.44 -16.43 -3.57
N LEU A 32 -8.24 -15.47 -3.13
CA LEU A 32 -9.35 -15.76 -2.22
C LEU A 32 -10.43 -16.56 -2.97
N PRO A 33 -10.91 -17.70 -2.43
CA PRO A 33 -12.02 -18.45 -3.01
C PRO A 33 -13.25 -17.56 -3.22
N ALA A 34 -13.98 -17.76 -4.32
CA ALA A 34 -15.07 -16.87 -4.71
C ALA A 34 -16.23 -16.85 -3.70
N ASP A 35 -16.51 -17.98 -3.06
CA ASP A 35 -17.49 -18.12 -1.98
C ASP A 35 -17.05 -17.40 -0.71
N GLU A 36 -15.77 -17.50 -0.35
CA GLU A 36 -15.20 -16.77 0.79
C GLU A 36 -15.20 -15.26 0.54
N LEU A 37 -14.81 -14.82 -0.65
CA LEU A 37 -14.84 -13.41 -1.03
C LEU A 37 -16.25 -12.84 -0.96
N SER A 38 -17.24 -13.55 -1.52
CA SER A 38 -18.65 -13.13 -1.47
C SER A 38 -19.13 -13.00 -0.02
N ARG A 39 -18.81 -14.00 0.81
CA ARG A 39 -19.14 -13.99 2.24
C ARG A 39 -18.53 -12.80 2.98
N LEU A 40 -17.25 -12.50 2.78
CA LEU A 40 -16.59 -11.36 3.45
C LEU A 40 -17.20 -10.02 3.02
N VAL A 41 -17.55 -9.88 1.74
CA VAL A 41 -18.20 -8.66 1.24
C VAL A 41 -19.58 -8.49 1.86
N GLU A 42 -20.39 -9.55 1.88
CA GLU A 42 -21.73 -9.55 2.51
C GLU A 42 -21.66 -9.25 4.01
N GLU A 43 -20.74 -9.89 4.75
CA GLU A 43 -20.54 -9.69 6.19
C GLU A 43 -20.06 -8.27 6.54
N SER A 44 -19.37 -7.59 5.63
CA SER A 44 -18.87 -6.24 5.87
C SER A 44 -19.95 -5.16 5.82
N GLU A 45 -21.14 -5.50 5.30
CA GLU A 45 -22.26 -4.59 5.01
C GLU A 45 -21.88 -3.35 4.17
N ALA A 46 -20.69 -3.35 3.57
CA ALA A 46 -20.09 -2.24 2.86
C ALA A 46 -19.76 -2.62 1.42
N ARG A 47 -19.96 -1.67 0.51
CA ARG A 47 -19.47 -1.81 -0.85
C ARG A 47 -17.96 -1.55 -0.87
N LEU A 48 -17.18 -2.54 -1.29
CA LEU A 48 -15.74 -2.37 -1.46
C LEU A 48 -15.42 -1.31 -2.54
N PRO A 49 -14.32 -0.55 -2.37
CA PRO A 49 -13.81 0.32 -3.41
C PRO A 49 -13.54 -0.42 -4.72
N ALA A 50 -13.58 0.33 -5.83
CA ALA A 50 -13.29 -0.21 -7.14
C ALA A 50 -11.92 -0.90 -7.19
N GLY A 51 -11.88 -2.09 -7.81
CA GLY A 51 -10.65 -2.87 -8.00
C GLY A 51 -10.22 -3.77 -6.84
N VAL A 52 -10.76 -3.56 -5.62
CA VAL A 52 -10.40 -4.38 -4.44
C VAL A 52 -10.81 -5.84 -4.64
N GLU A 53 -12.07 -6.07 -5.00
CA GLU A 53 -12.57 -7.44 -5.23
C GLU A 53 -11.81 -8.13 -6.38
N GLU A 54 -11.51 -7.41 -7.46
CA GLU A 54 -10.73 -7.94 -8.59
C GLU A 54 -9.31 -8.33 -8.17
N PHE A 55 -8.65 -7.53 -7.34
CA PHE A 55 -7.34 -7.86 -6.80
C PHE A 55 -7.37 -9.15 -5.98
N TYR A 56 -8.31 -9.27 -5.04
CA TYR A 56 -8.39 -10.44 -4.16
C TYR A 56 -8.81 -11.74 -4.88
N ARG A 57 -9.45 -11.65 -6.06
CA ARG A 57 -9.65 -12.80 -6.97
C ARG A 57 -8.36 -13.30 -7.63
N HIS A 58 -7.25 -12.59 -7.49
CA HIS A 58 -5.97 -12.95 -8.08
C HIS A 58 -4.83 -13.07 -7.05
N VAL A 59 -4.94 -12.36 -5.93
CA VAL A 59 -3.89 -12.26 -4.90
C VAL A 59 -4.56 -12.24 -3.53
N GLY A 60 -4.32 -13.26 -2.69
CA GLY A 60 -4.90 -13.29 -1.33
C GLY A 60 -4.29 -12.26 -0.38
N SER A 61 -2.99 -12.03 -0.53
CA SER A 61 -2.17 -11.06 0.20
C SER A 61 -0.81 -10.95 -0.50
N PHE A 62 -0.08 -9.87 -0.22
CA PHE A 62 1.24 -9.63 -0.77
C PHE A 62 2.17 -9.07 0.30
N ARG A 63 3.37 -9.65 0.43
CA ARG A 63 4.44 -9.14 1.29
C ARG A 63 5.72 -8.99 0.49
N LEU A 64 6.43 -7.89 0.72
CA LEU A 64 7.71 -7.58 0.10
C LEU A 64 8.63 -6.92 1.12
N ASP A 65 9.90 -7.32 1.10
CA ASP A 65 10.99 -6.67 1.84
C ASP A 65 12.28 -6.78 1.02
N TRP A 66 12.93 -5.65 0.75
CA TRP A 66 14.22 -5.59 0.08
C TRP A 66 15.03 -4.41 0.59
N ARG A 67 16.37 -4.48 0.43
CA ARG A 67 17.28 -3.37 0.75
C ARG A 67 18.17 -3.00 -0.43
N ALA A 68 18.55 -1.73 -0.53
CA ALA A 68 19.51 -1.28 -1.51
C ALA A 68 20.92 -1.81 -1.17
N THR A 69 21.71 -2.11 -2.20
CA THR A 69 23.12 -2.52 -2.09
C THR A 69 24.08 -1.49 -2.69
N VAL A 70 23.56 -0.33 -3.12
CA VAL A 70 24.34 0.77 -3.69
C VAL A 70 25.09 1.52 -2.59
N ASP A 71 26.34 1.88 -2.85
CA ASP A 71 27.15 2.67 -1.93
C ASP A 71 26.45 3.98 -1.54
N ASP A 72 26.51 4.30 -0.24
CA ASP A 72 25.89 5.49 0.37
C ASP A 72 24.36 5.58 0.18
N VAL A 73 23.68 4.44 0.02
CA VAL A 73 22.22 4.31 0.01
C VAL A 73 21.82 3.27 1.04
N SER A 74 21.16 3.70 2.13
CA SER A 74 20.65 2.81 3.19
C SER A 74 19.14 2.55 3.07
N ASP A 75 18.60 2.72 1.87
CA ASP A 75 17.16 2.59 1.64
C ASP A 75 16.72 1.14 1.50
N HIS A 76 15.42 0.97 1.66
CA HIS A 76 14.75 -0.30 1.58
C HIS A 76 13.33 -0.09 1.04
N GLY A 77 12.66 -1.19 0.71
CA GLY A 77 11.26 -1.17 0.37
C GLY A 77 10.52 -2.25 1.13
N VAL A 78 9.33 -1.89 1.60
CA VAL A 78 8.41 -2.75 2.33
C VAL A 78 7.02 -2.53 1.78
N ALA A 79 6.30 -3.62 1.59
CA ALA A 79 4.86 -3.58 1.37
C ALA A 79 4.23 -4.82 1.99
N GLU A 80 3.05 -4.66 2.55
CA GLU A 80 2.28 -5.72 3.19
C GLU A 80 0.80 -5.49 2.94
N ILE A 81 0.34 -5.83 1.72
CA ILE A 81 -1.09 -5.88 1.42
C ILE A 81 -1.68 -7.06 2.18
N LEU A 82 -2.52 -6.75 3.17
CA LEU A 82 -3.10 -7.70 4.09
C LEU A 82 -4.16 -8.60 3.43
N PRO A 83 -4.42 -9.79 4.00
CA PRO A 83 -5.60 -10.58 3.64
C PRO A 83 -6.90 -9.78 3.84
N LEU A 84 -7.86 -9.90 2.91
CA LEU A 84 -9.10 -9.12 2.94
C LEU A 84 -9.88 -9.28 4.25
N GLY A 85 -9.93 -10.49 4.81
CA GLY A 85 -10.59 -10.74 6.10
C GLY A 85 -9.97 -9.96 7.26
N ARG A 86 -8.66 -9.66 7.19
CA ARG A 86 -7.99 -8.77 8.15
C ARG A 86 -8.31 -7.31 7.89
N VAL A 87 -8.30 -6.88 6.62
CA VAL A 87 -8.68 -5.51 6.21
C VAL A 87 -10.08 -5.17 6.71
N LEU A 88 -11.06 -6.05 6.51
CA LEU A 88 -12.45 -5.85 6.92
C LEU A 88 -12.72 -6.13 8.40
N GLY A 89 -11.69 -6.50 9.17
CA GLY A 89 -11.80 -6.80 10.59
C GLY A 89 -11.91 -5.57 11.50
N ASP A 90 -11.88 -5.82 12.81
CA ASP A 90 -11.85 -4.77 13.82
C ASP A 90 -10.42 -4.22 13.99
N TRP A 91 -10.32 -2.89 13.92
CA TRP A 91 -9.08 -2.12 14.09
C TRP A 91 -9.02 -1.36 15.43
N SER A 92 -9.97 -1.61 16.33
CA SER A 92 -9.92 -1.13 17.71
C SER A 92 -8.63 -1.54 18.41
N GLY A 93 -7.99 -0.57 19.07
CA GLY A 93 -6.69 -0.75 19.72
C GLY A 93 -5.49 -0.72 18.77
N ILE A 94 -5.71 -0.46 17.48
CA ILE A 94 -4.65 -0.33 16.46
C ILE A 94 -4.72 1.06 15.82
N THR A 95 -5.77 1.36 15.05
CA THR A 95 -5.93 2.68 14.41
C THR A 95 -6.64 3.68 15.31
N TRP A 96 -7.50 3.20 16.20
CA TRP A 96 -8.22 4.04 17.14
C TRP A 96 -8.35 3.33 18.49
N PHE A 97 -8.40 4.11 19.58
CA PHE A 97 -8.50 3.58 20.93
C PHE A 97 -9.82 3.99 21.57
N PRO A 98 -10.58 3.08 22.21
CA PRO A 98 -11.88 3.39 22.84
C PRO A 98 -11.89 4.57 23.81
N ASN A 99 -10.75 4.88 24.43
CA ASN A 99 -10.57 5.99 25.36
C ASN A 99 -9.65 7.10 24.82
N GLY A 100 -9.39 7.12 23.51
CA GLY A 100 -8.47 8.03 22.84
C GLY A 100 -9.07 8.62 21.56
N GLU A 101 -8.23 8.77 20.53
CA GLU A 101 -8.58 9.38 19.25
C GLU A 101 -9.61 8.54 18.48
N GLN A 102 -10.88 8.93 18.60
CA GLN A 102 -11.99 8.30 17.89
C GLN A 102 -12.06 8.74 16.42
N GLU A 103 -11.35 9.80 16.03
CA GLU A 103 -11.40 10.34 14.67
C GLU A 103 -10.84 9.37 13.62
N PHE A 104 -9.92 8.48 14.01
CA PHE A 104 -9.37 7.44 13.14
C PHE A 104 -10.18 6.13 13.14
N ARG A 105 -11.32 6.10 13.84
CA ARG A 105 -12.25 4.95 13.80
C ARG A 105 -12.67 4.53 12.38
N PRO A 106 -12.85 5.44 11.42
CA PRO A 106 -13.20 5.07 10.06
C PRO A 106 -12.01 4.65 9.19
N VAL A 107 -10.78 4.67 9.71
CA VAL A 107 -9.57 4.30 8.96
C VAL A 107 -9.39 2.80 8.98
N VAL A 108 -9.31 2.20 7.79
CA VAL A 108 -9.24 0.76 7.56
C VAL A 108 -7.95 0.43 6.79
N PRO A 109 -6.85 0.11 7.48
CA PRO A 109 -5.57 -0.24 6.87
C PRO A 109 -5.67 -1.44 5.93
N PHE A 110 -4.93 -1.38 4.83
CA PHE A 110 -4.77 -2.53 3.95
C PHE A 110 -3.32 -2.79 3.53
N ASP A 111 -2.42 -1.81 3.56
CA ASP A 111 -1.01 -1.98 3.22
C ASP A 111 -0.10 -1.37 4.29
N PHE A 112 0.74 -2.19 4.92
CA PHE A 112 1.73 -1.75 5.91
C PHE A 112 3.14 -1.76 5.29
N PHE A 113 3.83 -0.63 5.42
CA PHE A 113 5.24 -0.48 5.04
C PHE A 113 6.14 -0.12 6.24
N THR A 114 5.54 0.18 7.39
CA THR A 114 6.22 0.35 8.69
C THR A 114 5.20 0.19 9.83
N PRO A 115 5.60 -0.14 11.08
CA PRO A 115 4.66 -0.32 12.18
C PRO A 115 3.81 0.92 12.52
N GLU A 116 4.32 2.11 12.24
CA GLU A 116 3.70 3.40 12.57
C GLU A 116 2.88 4.02 11.44
N ALA A 117 2.94 3.48 10.21
CA ALA A 117 2.24 4.06 9.06
C ALA A 117 1.77 3.00 8.06
N CYS A 118 0.62 3.29 7.44
CA CYS A 118 -0.02 2.41 6.47
C CYS A 118 -0.69 3.21 5.36
N VAL A 119 -1.13 2.51 4.31
CA VAL A 119 -2.18 2.99 3.42
C VAL A 119 -3.49 2.32 3.80
N ALA A 120 -4.54 3.14 3.83
CA ALA A 120 -5.84 2.76 4.35
C ALA A 120 -6.98 3.23 3.44
N PHE A 121 -8.10 2.53 3.54
CA PHE A 121 -9.39 3.05 3.13
C PHE A 121 -9.97 3.93 4.23
N GLU A 122 -10.83 4.87 3.84
CA GLU A 122 -11.66 5.63 4.77
C GLU A 122 -13.11 5.21 4.62
N ARG A 123 -13.80 5.01 5.74
CA ARG A 123 -15.22 4.66 5.78
C ARG A 123 -16.05 5.88 6.18
N GLY A 124 -17.12 6.17 5.44
CA GLY A 124 -18.10 7.19 5.81
C GLY A 124 -18.98 6.76 6.98
N GLU A 125 -19.75 7.70 7.52
CA GLU A 125 -20.70 7.43 8.62
C GLU A 125 -21.79 6.42 8.23
N ASP A 126 -22.11 6.34 6.93
CA ASP A 126 -23.07 5.39 6.35
C ASP A 126 -22.46 4.00 6.09
N GLY A 127 -21.19 3.79 6.46
CA GLY A 127 -20.47 2.54 6.26
C GLY A 127 -19.85 2.38 4.88
N THR A 128 -20.04 3.34 3.96
CA THR A 128 -19.47 3.25 2.61
C THR A 128 -17.98 3.59 2.61
N PHE A 129 -17.19 2.94 1.76
CA PHE A 129 -15.78 3.30 1.60
C PHE A 129 -15.62 4.45 0.61
N ALA A 130 -14.68 5.35 0.89
CA ALA A 130 -14.18 6.28 -0.11
C ALA A 130 -13.53 5.51 -1.28
N ASP A 131 -13.69 6.03 -2.50
CA ASP A 131 -13.09 5.42 -3.70
C ASP A 131 -11.57 5.62 -3.77
N THR A 132 -11.02 6.54 -2.97
CA THR A 132 -9.59 6.82 -2.87
C THR A 132 -8.98 6.29 -1.58
N VAL A 133 -7.68 6.02 -1.63
CA VAL A 133 -6.89 5.58 -0.48
C VAL A 133 -6.13 6.75 0.15
N SER A 134 -5.82 6.61 1.43
CA SER A 134 -5.14 7.63 2.23
C SER A 134 -3.91 7.05 2.91
N TYR A 135 -2.86 7.86 2.98
CA TYR A 135 -1.72 7.60 3.85
C TYR A 135 -2.14 7.92 5.28
N HIS A 136 -1.84 7.03 6.22
CA HIS A 136 -2.11 7.23 7.63
C HIS A 136 -0.84 7.00 8.44
N TYR A 137 -0.47 8.01 9.22
CA TYR A 137 0.53 7.88 10.29
C TYR A 137 -0.23 7.81 11.62
N PHE A 138 -0.06 6.71 12.34
CA PHE A 138 -0.89 6.37 13.48
C PHE A 138 -0.83 7.43 14.58
N GLY A 139 -2.02 7.94 14.93
CA GLY A 139 -2.21 8.93 15.98
C GLY A 139 -1.78 10.36 15.64
N GLU A 140 -1.30 10.62 14.43
CA GLU A 140 -0.84 11.97 14.05
C GLU A 140 -1.53 12.49 12.81
N GLU A 141 -1.66 11.67 11.75
CA GLU A 141 -2.06 12.22 10.46
C GLU A 141 -2.79 11.23 9.55
N LEU A 142 -3.75 11.77 8.81
CA LEU A 142 -4.42 11.10 7.69
C LEU A 142 -4.40 12.06 6.49
N ALA A 143 -3.73 11.63 5.41
CA ALA A 143 -3.53 12.44 4.22
C ALA A 143 -4.05 11.71 2.96
N PRO A 144 -4.94 12.34 2.16
CA PRO A 144 -5.47 11.71 0.96
C PRO A 144 -4.41 11.64 -0.14
N THR A 145 -4.28 10.47 -0.77
CA THR A 145 -3.38 10.29 -1.92
C THR A 145 -3.99 10.74 -3.25
N GLY A 146 -5.33 10.89 -3.28
CA GLY A 146 -6.10 11.13 -4.50
C GLY A 146 -6.03 9.98 -5.51
N ARG A 147 -5.63 8.77 -5.08
CA ARG A 147 -5.54 7.56 -5.91
C ARG A 147 -6.59 6.55 -5.50
N THR A 148 -7.18 5.88 -6.48
CA THR A 148 -7.99 4.69 -6.25
C THR A 148 -7.11 3.50 -5.84
N PHE A 149 -7.71 2.42 -5.34
CA PHE A 149 -6.97 1.21 -4.99
C PHE A 149 -6.19 0.62 -6.18
N THR A 150 -6.78 0.56 -7.38
CA THR A 150 -6.09 0.05 -8.57
C THR A 150 -4.88 0.92 -8.93
N GLU A 151 -5.05 2.25 -8.90
CA GLU A 151 -3.94 3.18 -9.15
C GLU A 151 -2.86 3.08 -8.08
N TYR A 152 -3.24 2.84 -6.82
CA TYR A 152 -2.31 2.59 -5.73
C TYR A 152 -1.46 1.35 -6.00
N VAL A 153 -2.08 0.22 -6.38
CA VAL A 153 -1.35 -1.02 -6.72
C VAL A 153 -0.42 -0.81 -7.91
N ASP A 154 -0.83 -0.03 -8.91
CA ASP A 154 0.03 0.32 -10.05
C ASP A 154 1.28 1.09 -9.61
N LEU A 155 1.10 2.06 -8.71
CA LEU A 155 2.18 2.89 -8.17
C LEU A 155 3.05 2.13 -7.17
N LEU A 156 2.48 1.19 -6.40
CA LEU A 156 3.23 0.27 -5.55
C LEU A 156 4.20 -0.56 -6.39
N ILE A 157 3.75 -1.04 -7.55
CA ILE A 157 4.60 -1.79 -8.48
C ILE A 157 5.71 -0.90 -9.04
N ALA A 158 5.37 0.31 -9.46
CA ALA A 158 6.35 1.26 -10.00
C ALA A 158 7.38 1.71 -8.94
N SER A 159 6.95 1.91 -7.69
CA SER A 159 7.81 2.27 -6.56
C SER A 159 8.58 1.08 -6.00
N ARG A 160 8.16 -0.15 -6.37
CA ARG A 160 8.67 -1.40 -5.82
C ARG A 160 8.54 -1.45 -4.30
N GLY A 161 7.52 -0.80 -3.74
CA GLY A 161 7.31 -0.70 -2.30
C GLY A 161 8.37 0.13 -1.57
N TYR A 162 9.12 1.01 -2.24
CA TYR A 162 10.14 1.84 -1.58
C TYR A 162 9.60 2.56 -0.34
N TRP A 163 10.35 2.58 0.75
CA TRP A 163 9.88 3.10 2.03
C TRP A 163 9.29 4.52 1.95
N TYR A 164 8.12 4.73 2.57
CA TYR A 164 7.37 6.00 2.56
C TYR A 164 7.00 6.57 1.18
N TRP A 165 7.07 5.78 0.10
CA TRP A 165 6.64 6.24 -1.23
C TRP A 165 5.21 6.82 -1.28
N PRO A 166 4.20 6.38 -0.49
CA PRO A 166 2.86 6.95 -0.56
C PRO A 166 2.79 8.44 -0.19
N LYS A 167 3.73 8.94 0.64
CA LYS A 167 3.83 10.38 0.96
C LYS A 167 4.04 11.24 -0.28
N THR A 168 4.67 10.70 -1.33
CA THR A 168 4.92 11.42 -2.60
C THR A 168 3.63 11.82 -3.32
N LEU A 169 2.51 11.18 -2.98
CA LEU A 169 1.19 11.42 -3.57
C LEU A 169 0.35 12.44 -2.78
N CYS A 170 0.76 12.77 -1.56
CA CYS A 170 -0.03 13.59 -0.64
C CYS A 170 0.29 15.08 -0.85
N PRO A 171 -0.71 15.96 -1.08
CA PRO A 171 -0.47 17.41 -1.12
C PRO A 171 0.11 17.92 0.21
N GLY A 172 1.12 18.78 0.15
CA GLY A 172 1.79 19.36 1.33
C GLY A 172 3.02 18.59 1.82
N TYR A 173 3.30 17.41 1.24
CA TYR A 173 4.46 16.57 1.58
C TYR A 173 5.63 16.68 0.61
N GLU A 174 5.52 17.53 -0.41
CA GLU A 174 6.46 17.55 -1.53
C GLU A 174 7.90 17.84 -1.11
N ASP A 175 8.08 18.56 0.00
CA ASP A 175 9.34 18.96 0.59
C ASP A 175 9.71 18.15 1.86
N SER A 176 8.98 17.07 2.17
CA SER A 176 9.31 16.21 3.30
C SER A 176 10.67 15.53 3.09
N ALA A 177 11.33 15.16 4.18
CA ALA A 177 12.62 14.48 4.12
C ALA A 177 12.52 13.16 3.34
N GLU A 178 11.45 12.40 3.57
CA GLU A 178 11.18 11.11 2.93
C GLU A 178 10.91 11.27 1.43
N VAL A 179 10.13 12.27 1.02
CA VAL A 179 9.89 12.54 -0.41
C VAL A 179 11.16 13.01 -1.11
N THR A 180 11.96 13.85 -0.45
CA THR A 180 13.26 14.29 -0.97
C THR A 180 14.21 13.11 -1.13
N GLU A 181 14.26 12.21 -0.14
CA GLU A 181 15.08 11.00 -0.16
C GLU A 181 14.64 10.03 -1.26
N PHE A 182 13.34 9.72 -1.34
CA PHE A 182 12.74 8.90 -2.39
C PHE A 182 13.17 9.40 -3.78
N ARG A 183 12.97 10.69 -4.08
CA ARG A 183 13.29 11.26 -5.40
C ARG A 183 14.79 11.26 -5.70
N ARG A 184 15.63 11.39 -4.67
CA ARG A 184 17.09 11.37 -4.81
C ARG A 184 17.62 9.96 -5.06
N ASN A 185 17.08 8.96 -4.36
CA ASN A 185 17.67 7.64 -4.29
C ASN A 185 17.01 6.63 -5.23
N MET A 186 15.70 6.73 -5.51
CA MET A 186 15.01 5.89 -6.51
C MET A 186 15.75 5.78 -7.86
N PRO A 187 16.16 6.88 -8.53
CA PRO A 187 16.87 6.77 -9.81
C PRO A 187 18.27 6.15 -9.71
N ARG A 188 18.86 6.08 -8.51
CA ARG A 188 20.16 5.42 -8.26
C ARG A 188 19.98 3.90 -8.15
N VAL A 189 18.87 3.45 -7.59
CA VAL A 189 18.55 2.02 -7.41
C VAL A 189 17.84 1.44 -8.65
N PHE A 190 16.94 2.23 -9.26
CA PHE A 190 16.08 1.84 -10.38
C PHE A 190 16.21 2.84 -11.54
N PRO A 191 17.05 2.55 -12.56
CA PRO A 191 17.29 3.47 -13.67
C PRO A 191 16.06 3.79 -14.54
N ASP A 192 15.00 3.00 -14.43
CA ASP A 192 13.71 3.16 -15.10
C ASP A 192 12.69 4.00 -14.31
N TYR A 193 13.10 4.58 -13.17
CA TYR A 193 12.27 5.44 -12.35
C TYR A 193 11.69 6.64 -13.12
N ASP A 194 10.37 6.83 -13.02
CA ASP A 194 9.64 7.98 -13.56
C ASP A 194 9.02 8.81 -12.44
N ASP A 195 9.63 9.95 -12.14
CA ASP A 195 9.19 10.88 -11.10
C ASP A 195 7.80 11.48 -11.37
N ALA A 196 7.35 11.54 -12.62
CA ALA A 196 6.04 12.10 -12.96
C ALA A 196 4.88 11.28 -12.38
N LEU A 197 5.11 9.99 -12.08
CA LEU A 197 4.13 9.11 -11.46
C LEU A 197 3.90 9.45 -9.97
N PHE A 198 4.89 10.04 -9.31
CA PHE A 198 4.98 10.24 -7.86
C PHE A 198 4.78 11.71 -7.49
N ARG A 199 3.67 12.27 -7.98
CA ARG A 199 3.24 13.65 -7.75
C ARG A 199 1.79 13.69 -7.23
N PRO A 200 1.46 14.63 -6.33
CA PRO A 200 0.07 14.87 -5.94
C PRO A 200 -0.81 15.26 -7.15
N ARG A 201 -2.13 15.05 -7.02
CA ARG A 201 -3.12 15.43 -8.04
C ARG A 201 -3.71 16.81 -7.76
#